data_AF-A0A354BI43-F1
#
_entry.id   AF-A0A354BI43-F1
#
_cell.length_a   1.000
_cell.length_b   1.000
_cell.length_c   1.000
_cell.angle_alpha   90.00
_cell.angle_beta   90.00
_cell.angle_gamma   90.00
#
_symmetry.space_group_name_H-M   'P 1'
#
loop_
_entity.id
_entity.type
_entity.pdbx_description
1 polymer ?
#
loop_
_entity_poly.entity_id
_entity_poly.type
_entity_poly.pdbx_seq_one_letter_code
_entity_poly.pdbx_strand_id
1 'polypeptide(L)' 'VGDTDMAQQLGCMELDEEDLALCSFVCVGKNDYGPVLRNVLSQIEREG' A
#
# COMPACT_ATOMS: atom_id res chain seq x y z
N VAL A 1 -5.01 1.02 9.58
CA VAL A 1 -4.71 1.41 8.18
C VAL A 1 -4.44 2.90 8.22
N GLY A 2 -3.26 3.35 7.75
CA GLY A 2 -2.82 4.75 7.87
C GLY A 2 -1.64 5.00 8.83
N ASP A 3 -0.95 3.95 9.28
CA ASP A 3 0.34 4.07 9.97
C ASP A 3 1.44 4.10 8.90
N THR A 4 1.86 5.31 8.53
CA THR A 4 2.85 5.57 7.47
C THR A 4 4.25 5.17 7.91
N ASP A 5 4.60 5.35 9.19
CA ASP A 5 5.89 4.94 9.76
C ASP A 5 6.09 3.41 9.63
N MET A 6 5.09 2.62 10.03
CA MET A 6 5.15 1.17 9.90
C MET A 6 5.16 0.73 8.43
N ALA A 7 4.40 1.42 7.56
CA ALA A 7 4.39 1.10 6.14
C ALA A 7 5.77 1.34 5.49
N GLN A 8 6.46 2.43 5.86
CA GLN A 8 7.82 2.72 5.41
C GLN A 8 8.81 1.67 5.92
N GLN A 9 8.71 1.24 7.18
CA GLN A 9 9.56 0.17 7.73
C GLN A 9 9.36 -1.18 7.03
N LEU A 10 8.15 -1.45 6.54
CA LEU A 10 7.81 -2.65 5.78
C LEU A 10 8.18 -2.57 4.29
N GLY A 11 8.75 -1.44 3.84
CA GLY A 11 9.23 -1.27 2.47
C GLY A 11 8.17 -0.82 1.46
N CYS A 12 7.09 -0.15 1.90
CA CYS A 12 6.03 0.27 0.98
C CYS A 12 6.48 1.26 -0.12
N MET A 13 7.65 1.90 0.03
CA MET A 13 8.18 2.88 -0.93
C MET A 13 8.78 2.22 -2.19
N GLU A 14 9.01 0.92 -2.17
CA GLU A 14 9.59 0.16 -3.28
C GLU A 14 8.54 -0.60 -4.10
N LEU A 15 7.26 -0.44 -3.73
CA LEU A 15 6.14 -1.16 -4.33
C LEU A 15 5.34 -0.24 -5.25
N ASP A 16 4.88 -0.81 -6.36
CA ASP A 16 3.84 -0.26 -7.21
C ASP A 16 2.53 -1.06 -7.05
N GLU A 17 1.43 -0.52 -7.55
CA GLU A 17 0.12 -1.19 -7.46
C GLU A 17 0.07 -2.53 -8.19
N GLU A 18 0.85 -2.66 -9.27
CA GLU A 18 0.95 -3.90 -10.04
C GLU A 18 1.60 -5.03 -9.23
N ASP A 19 2.52 -4.71 -8.32
CA ASP A 19 3.14 -5.70 -7.42
C ASP A 19 2.13 -6.33 -6.47
N LEU A 20 1.08 -5.58 -6.11
CA LEU A 20 0.03 -6.02 -5.21
C LEU A 20 -1.18 -6.64 -5.92
N ALA A 21 -1.19 -6.66 -7.26
CA ALA A 21 -2.32 -7.18 -8.03
C ALA A 21 -2.64 -8.66 -7.71
N LEU A 22 -1.60 -9.50 -7.56
CA LEU A 22 -1.78 -10.89 -7.15
C LEU A 22 -2.31 -11.01 -5.72
N CYS A 23 -1.80 -10.18 -4.80
CA CYS A 23 -2.26 -10.14 -3.42
C CYS A 23 -3.74 -9.74 -3.34
N SER A 24 -4.18 -8.77 -4.15
CA SER A 24 -5.60 -8.39 -4.28
C SER A 24 -6.43 -9.53 -4.86
N PHE A 25 -5.94 -10.21 -5.90
CA PHE A 25 -6.66 -11.29 -6.57
C PHE A 25 -6.92 -12.51 -5.65
N VAL A 26 -5.93 -12.91 -4.86
CA VAL A 26 -6.04 -14.08 -3.97
C VAL A 26 -6.71 -13.76 -2.62
N CYS A 27 -6.96 -12.48 -2.33
CA CYS A 27 -7.50 -12.06 -1.04
C CYS A 27 -8.95 -12.55 -0.86
N VAL A 28 -9.17 -13.43 0.12
CA VAL A 28 -10.51 -13.94 0.49
C VAL A 28 -11.45 -12.80 0.92
N GLY A 29 -10.89 -11.75 1.52
CA GLY A 29 -11.64 -10.56 1.93
C GLY A 29 -11.98 -9.59 0.80
N LYS A 30 -11.52 -9.84 -0.43
CA LYS A 30 -11.69 -8.96 -1.61
C LYS A 30 -11.20 -7.52 -1.38
N ASN A 31 -10.13 -7.37 -0.59
CA ASN A 31 -9.48 -6.09 -0.43
C ASN A 31 -8.67 -5.77 -1.70
N ASP A 32 -8.77 -4.53 -2.16
CA ASP A 32 -7.91 -4.03 -3.22
C ASP A 32 -6.73 -3.27 -2.61
N TYR A 33 -5.56 -3.89 -2.63
CA TYR A 33 -4.35 -3.35 -2.01
C TYR A 33 -3.69 -2.25 -2.85
N GLY A 34 -3.95 -2.18 -4.15
CA GLY A 34 -3.39 -1.13 -5.02
C GLY A 34 -3.80 0.28 -4.57
N PRO A 35 -5.11 0.59 -4.51
CA PRO A 35 -5.60 1.88 -4.01
C PRO A 35 -5.18 2.17 -2.57
N VAL A 36 -5.02 1.13 -1.74
CA VAL A 36 -4.54 1.27 -0.36
C VAL A 36 -3.09 1.74 -0.36
N LEU A 37 -2.21 1.11 -1.14
CA LEU A 37 -0.82 1.52 -1.29
C LEU A 37 -0.71 2.95 -1.81
N ARG A 38 -1.47 3.31 -2.87
CA ARG A 38 -1.50 4.67 -3.40
C ARG A 38 -1.86 5.70 -2.33
N ASN A 39 -2.90 5.44 -1.54
CA ASN A 39 -3.30 6.35 -0.45
C ASN A 39 -2.19 6.52 0.60
N VAL A 40 -1.50 5.45 0.96
CA VAL A 40 -0.38 5.50 1.92
C VAL A 40 0.79 6.30 1.34
N LEU A 41 1.17 6.07 0.08
CA LEU A 41 2.24 6.81 -0.59
C LEU A 41 1.90 8.30 -0.72
N SER A 42 0.68 8.64 -1.13
CA SER A 42 0.21 10.02 -1.18
C SER A 42 0.14 10.69 0.19
N GLN A 43 -0.10 9.92 1.26
CA GLN A 43 -0.05 10.45 2.62
C GLN A 43 1.39 10.74 3.03
N ILE A 44 2.31 9.80 2.79
CA ILE A 44 3.75 9.98 3.05
C ILE A 44 4.30 11.21 2.30
N GLU A 45 3.94 11.40 1.03
CA GLU A 45 4.36 12.55 0.23
C GLU A 45 3.89 13.90 0.82
N ARG A 46 2.74 13.92 1.50
CA ARG A 46 2.18 15.14 2.10
C ARG A 46 2.71 15.42 3.50
N GLU A 47 3.17 14.39 4.21
CA GLU A 47 3.68 14.46 5.58
C GLU A 47 5.22 14.60 5.63
N GLY A 48 5.92 14.25 4.54
CA GLY A 48 7.37 14.43 4.37
C GLY A 48 7.78 15.87 4.09
#